data_AF-A0A8C8ART9-F1
#
_entry.id   AF-A0A8C8ART9-F1
#
_cell.length_a   1.000
_cell.length_b   1.000
_cell.length_c   1.000
_cell.angle_alpha   90.00
_cell.angle_beta   90.00
_cell.angle_gamma   90.00
#
_symmetry.space_group_name_H-M   'P 1'
#
loop_
_entity.id
_entity.type
_entity.pdbx_description
1 polymer ?
#
loop_
_entity_poly.entity_id
_entity_poly.type
_entity_poly.pdbx_seq_one_letter_code
_entity_poly.pdbx_strand_id
1 'polypeptide(L)'
;MSKQKAMTEFVKLLNRCCHLFSTYVTSHKIEKEEQEKKRREEEERRRREEEERERLQKEEEKRRREEEERLRREEEERRRIEEERLRMEQQKQQIMAALNSQTAIQFQQYAAQQYPGNYEQQQILIRQLQEQHYQQYMQQLYQVQLAQQQAALQKQQEAVVAATGTPLTTASKVNAPAPGDTPSINGQASAHADSPEKELDPEALEEALENGPKDSVPVIAAPSMWTRPQIKDFKEKIRQDADSVITVGRGEVVTVRVPTHEEGSYLFWEFATDNYDIGFGVYFEWTDSPNTAVSVHVSESSDDEDEEEENTSSEEKAKKNANKPQLDEIVPVYRRDCHEEVYAGSHQYPGRGVYLLKFDNSYSLWRSKTVYYRVYYTR
;
A
#
# COMPACT_ATOMS: atom_id res chain seq x y z
N MET A 1 -9.12 -87.65 -52.53
CA MET A 1 -9.75 -86.77 -51.51
C MET A 1 -8.69 -85.84 -50.96
N SER A 2 -8.91 -84.53 -50.88
CA SER A 2 -7.92 -83.61 -50.28
C SER A 2 -7.96 -83.69 -48.76
N LYS A 3 -6.83 -83.41 -48.09
CA LYS A 3 -6.71 -83.42 -46.61
C LYS A 3 -7.79 -82.57 -45.96
N GLN A 4 -8.01 -81.36 -46.49
CA GLN A 4 -9.02 -80.44 -45.97
C GLN A 4 -10.45 -80.96 -46.16
N LYS A 5 -10.75 -81.58 -47.31
CA LYS A 5 -12.06 -82.21 -47.55
C LYS A 5 -12.30 -83.40 -46.62
N ALA A 6 -11.26 -84.22 -46.37
CA ALA A 6 -11.35 -85.33 -45.43
C ALA A 6 -11.58 -84.86 -43.97
N MET A 7 -10.88 -83.79 -43.54
CA MET A 7 -11.08 -83.20 -42.21
C MET A 7 -12.50 -82.64 -42.03
N THR A 8 -13.03 -81.94 -43.04
CA THR A 8 -14.40 -81.41 -42.99
C THR A 8 -15.45 -82.52 -42.88
N GLU A 9 -15.32 -83.58 -43.68
CA GLU A 9 -16.25 -84.72 -43.61
C GLU A 9 -16.15 -85.48 -42.28
N PHE A 10 -14.95 -85.59 -41.71
CA PHE A 10 -14.74 -86.17 -40.38
C PHE A 10 -15.43 -85.35 -39.27
N VAL A 11 -15.30 -84.02 -39.30
CA VAL A 11 -15.98 -83.11 -38.35
C VAL A 11 -17.51 -83.22 -38.48
N LYS A 12 -18.04 -83.32 -39.71
CA LYS A 12 -19.48 -83.54 -39.95
C LYS A 12 -19.96 -84.88 -39.38
N LEU A 13 -19.17 -85.93 -39.55
CA LEU A 13 -19.47 -87.25 -38.99
C LEU A 13 -19.47 -87.22 -37.46
N LEU A 14 -18.43 -86.64 -36.84
CA LEU A 14 -18.33 -86.44 -35.40
C LEU A 14 -19.52 -85.67 -34.83
N ASN A 15 -19.94 -84.60 -35.51
CA ASN A 15 -21.09 -83.81 -35.10
C ASN A 15 -22.42 -84.60 -35.17
N ARG A 16 -22.55 -85.52 -36.12
CA ARG A 16 -23.72 -86.39 -36.24
C ARG A 16 -23.72 -87.52 -35.20
N CYS A 17 -22.55 -88.06 -34.88
CA CYS A 17 -22.41 -89.17 -33.94
C CYS A 17 -22.39 -88.71 -32.46
N CYS A 18 -21.94 -87.49 -32.18
CA CYS A 18 -21.85 -86.93 -30.83
C CYS A 18 -22.54 -85.57 -30.77
N HIS A 19 -23.80 -85.58 -30.31
CA HIS A 19 -24.67 -84.40 -30.27
C HIS A 19 -24.15 -83.26 -29.39
N LEU A 20 -23.27 -83.56 -28.43
CA LEU A 20 -22.62 -82.57 -27.55
C LEU A 20 -21.35 -81.97 -28.15
N PHE A 21 -20.80 -82.55 -29.23
CA PHE A 21 -19.54 -82.12 -29.81
C PHE A 21 -19.58 -80.67 -30.30
N SER A 22 -20.65 -80.26 -31.00
CA SER A 22 -20.83 -78.86 -31.44
C SER A 22 -20.88 -77.89 -30.24
N THR A 23 -21.63 -78.24 -29.21
CA THR A 23 -21.76 -77.42 -27.99
C THR A 23 -20.43 -77.30 -27.26
N TYR A 24 -19.69 -78.41 -27.13
CA TYR A 24 -18.36 -78.44 -26.50
C TYR A 24 -17.34 -77.58 -27.27
N VAL A 25 -17.26 -77.72 -28.60
CA VAL A 25 -16.35 -76.92 -29.44
C VAL A 25 -16.70 -75.43 -29.38
N THR A 26 -18.00 -75.10 -29.39
CA THR A 26 -18.46 -73.71 -29.26
C THR A 26 -18.11 -73.14 -27.89
N SER A 27 -18.34 -73.89 -26.81
CA SER A 27 -18.00 -73.49 -25.44
C SER A 27 -16.52 -73.23 -25.28
N HIS A 28 -15.64 -74.12 -25.75
CA HIS A 28 -14.20 -73.92 -25.67
C HIS A 28 -13.69 -72.77 -26.54
N LYS A 29 -14.35 -72.51 -27.68
CA LYS A 29 -14.01 -71.34 -28.50
C LYS A 29 -14.35 -70.04 -27.78
N ILE A 30 -15.54 -69.97 -27.17
CA ILE A 30 -15.98 -68.82 -26.36
C ILE A 30 -15.02 -68.63 -25.16
N GLU A 31 -14.72 -69.69 -24.43
CA GLU A 31 -13.80 -69.64 -23.27
C GLU A 31 -12.41 -69.14 -23.67
N LYS A 32 -11.88 -69.60 -24.81
CA LYS A 32 -10.58 -69.15 -25.31
C LYS A 32 -10.60 -67.68 -25.74
N GLU A 33 -11.65 -67.23 -26.41
CA GLU A 33 -11.84 -65.82 -26.80
C GLU A 33 -12.01 -64.91 -25.56
N GLU A 34 -12.73 -65.37 -24.54
CA GLU A 34 -12.92 -64.65 -23.27
C GLU A 34 -11.60 -64.55 -22.49
N GLN A 35 -10.80 -65.62 -22.41
CA GLN A 35 -9.48 -65.59 -21.80
C GLN A 35 -8.53 -64.63 -22.52
N GLU A 36 -8.55 -64.60 -23.86
CA GLU A 36 -7.72 -63.69 -24.63
C GLU A 36 -8.16 -62.23 -24.44
N LYS A 37 -9.47 -61.97 -24.43
CA LYS A 37 -10.03 -60.64 -24.13
C LYS A 37 -9.62 -60.18 -22.74
N LYS A 38 -9.75 -61.03 -21.71
CA LYS A 38 -9.36 -60.71 -20.33
C LYS A 38 -7.87 -60.40 -20.20
N ARG A 39 -7.00 -61.12 -20.91
CA ARG A 39 -5.55 -60.83 -20.94
C ARG A 39 -5.26 -59.46 -21.58
N ARG A 40 -5.93 -59.13 -22.69
CA ARG A 40 -5.78 -57.81 -23.34
C ARG A 40 -6.28 -56.67 -22.44
N GLU A 41 -7.42 -56.85 -21.78
CA GLU A 41 -7.96 -55.87 -20.84
C GLU A 41 -7.03 -55.66 -19.62
N GLU A 42 -6.44 -56.72 -19.06
CA GLU A 42 -5.47 -56.60 -17.97
C GLU A 42 -4.18 -55.88 -18.41
N GLU A 43 -3.68 -56.18 -19.60
CA GLU A 43 -2.49 -55.52 -20.17
C GLU A 43 -2.75 -54.03 -20.44
N GLU A 44 -3.91 -53.69 -20.99
CA GLU A 44 -4.32 -52.30 -21.21
C GLU A 44 -4.50 -51.56 -19.88
N ARG A 45 -5.07 -52.21 -18.86
CA ARG A 45 -5.21 -51.62 -17.52
C ARG A 45 -3.85 -51.32 -16.90
N ARG A 46 -2.91 -52.27 -16.95
CA ARG A 46 -1.54 -52.08 -16.44
C ARG A 46 -0.83 -50.93 -17.16
N ARG A 47 -0.98 -50.84 -18.48
CA ARG A 47 -0.40 -49.75 -19.25
C ARG A 47 -0.96 -48.39 -18.85
N ARG A 48 -2.28 -48.29 -18.65
CA ARG A 48 -2.92 -47.05 -18.16
C ARG A 48 -2.46 -46.67 -16.75
N GLU A 49 -2.37 -47.65 -15.85
CA GLU A 49 -1.86 -47.44 -14.48
C GLU A 49 -0.38 -46.95 -14.50
N GLU A 50 0.46 -47.49 -15.38
CA GLU A 50 1.86 -47.06 -15.54
C GLU A 50 1.98 -45.65 -16.14
N GLU A 51 1.21 -45.35 -17.19
CA GLU A 51 1.14 -44.01 -17.79
C GLU A 51 0.63 -42.95 -16.80
N GLU A 52 -0.35 -43.30 -15.96
CA GLU A 52 -0.85 -42.41 -14.88
C GLU A 52 0.23 -42.18 -13.81
N ARG A 53 0.94 -43.23 -13.40
CA ARG A 53 2.03 -43.12 -12.43
C ARG A 53 3.18 -42.24 -12.93
N GLU A 54 3.54 -42.37 -14.20
CA GLU A 54 4.58 -41.53 -14.83
C GLU A 54 4.14 -40.06 -14.91
N ARG A 55 2.86 -39.80 -15.23
CA ARG A 55 2.31 -38.43 -15.21
C ARG A 55 2.39 -37.81 -13.83
N LEU A 56 1.98 -38.53 -12.80
CA LEU A 56 2.05 -38.07 -11.41
C LEU A 56 3.49 -37.77 -10.98
N GLN A 57 4.45 -38.61 -11.34
CA GLN A 57 5.87 -38.38 -11.04
C GLN A 57 6.41 -37.12 -11.74
N LYS A 58 6.05 -36.90 -13.02
CA LYS A 58 6.45 -35.69 -13.75
C LYS A 58 5.83 -34.43 -13.15
N GLU A 59 4.58 -34.49 -12.72
CA GLU A 59 3.89 -33.37 -12.06
C GLU A 59 4.53 -33.04 -10.71
N GLU A 60 4.84 -34.06 -9.90
CA GLU A 60 5.53 -33.87 -8.62
C GLU A 60 6.94 -33.29 -8.79
N GLU A 61 7.71 -33.79 -9.76
CA GLU A 61 9.04 -33.26 -10.08
C GLU A 61 8.96 -31.80 -10.55
N LYS A 62 7.96 -31.46 -11.37
CA LYS A 62 7.73 -30.09 -11.82
C LYS A 62 7.39 -29.17 -10.65
N ARG A 63 6.48 -29.59 -9.77
CA ARG A 63 6.13 -28.83 -8.55
C ARG A 63 7.34 -28.60 -7.65
N ARG A 64 8.19 -29.63 -7.48
CA ARG A 64 9.42 -29.51 -6.69
C ARG A 64 10.40 -28.51 -7.29
N ARG A 65 10.58 -28.50 -8.62
CA ARG A 65 11.43 -27.52 -9.32
C ARG A 65 10.88 -26.10 -9.21
N GLU A 66 9.57 -25.92 -9.40
CA GLU A 66 8.91 -24.61 -9.26
C GLU A 66 9.04 -24.07 -7.82
N GLU A 67 8.94 -24.94 -6.81
CA GLU A 67 9.14 -24.58 -5.40
C GLU A 67 10.60 -24.22 -5.07
N GLU A 68 11.56 -25.00 -5.56
CA GLU A 68 13.00 -24.73 -5.40
C GLU A 68 13.39 -23.41 -6.06
N GLU A 69 12.87 -23.12 -7.25
CA GLU A 69 13.10 -21.85 -7.93
C GLU A 69 12.48 -20.67 -7.18
N ARG A 70 11.28 -20.84 -6.61
CA ARG A 70 10.63 -19.82 -5.77
C ARG A 70 11.47 -19.50 -4.53
N LEU A 71 11.91 -20.53 -3.81
CA LEU A 71 12.76 -20.36 -2.62
C LEU A 71 14.07 -19.65 -2.95
N ARG A 72 14.71 -20.01 -4.07
CA ARG A 72 15.92 -19.33 -4.52
C ARG A 72 15.70 -17.85 -4.83
N ARG A 73 14.59 -17.51 -5.48
CA ARG A 73 14.24 -16.10 -5.77
C ARG A 73 14.00 -15.31 -4.48
N GLU A 74 13.30 -15.91 -3.50
CA GLU A 74 13.07 -15.28 -2.20
C GLU A 74 14.40 -15.07 -1.43
N GLU A 75 15.31 -16.05 -1.45
CA GLU A 75 16.63 -15.93 -0.83
C GLU A 75 17.49 -14.85 -1.49
N GLU A 76 17.50 -14.77 -2.82
CA GLU A 76 18.19 -13.72 -3.57
C GLU A 76 17.61 -12.33 -3.28
N GLU A 77 16.30 -12.20 -3.12
CA GLU A 77 15.65 -10.95 -2.74
C GLU A 77 15.97 -10.52 -1.31
N ARG A 78 15.88 -11.45 -0.34
CA ARG A 78 16.29 -11.20 1.06
C ARG A 78 17.73 -10.72 1.15
N ARG A 79 18.63 -11.36 0.41
CA ARG A 79 20.04 -10.97 0.36
C ARG A 79 20.23 -9.56 -0.22
N ARG A 80 19.49 -9.19 -1.27
CA ARG A 80 19.53 -7.83 -1.83
C ARG A 80 19.07 -6.78 -0.81
N ILE A 81 17.97 -7.04 -0.10
CA ILE A 81 17.45 -6.15 0.94
C ILE A 81 18.47 -5.97 2.07
N GLU A 82 19.11 -7.06 2.50
CA GLU A 82 20.14 -7.01 3.55
C GLU A 82 21.39 -6.24 3.09
N GLU A 83 21.86 -6.46 1.86
CA GLU A 83 22.99 -5.74 1.28
C GLU A 83 22.69 -4.22 1.15
N GLU A 84 21.47 -3.85 0.74
CA GLU A 84 21.03 -2.45 0.67
C GLU A 84 20.95 -1.80 2.05
N ARG A 85 20.37 -2.51 3.04
CA ARG A 85 20.31 -2.06 4.43
C ARG A 85 21.71 -1.81 5.00
N LEU A 86 22.65 -2.74 4.78
CA LEU A 86 24.03 -2.61 5.23
C LEU A 86 24.71 -1.41 4.58
N ARG A 87 24.47 -1.19 3.28
CA ARG A 87 25.00 -0.03 2.56
C ARG A 87 24.47 1.29 3.09
N MET A 88 23.17 1.38 3.36
CA MET A 88 22.56 2.57 3.97
C MET A 88 23.11 2.83 5.38
N GLU A 89 23.28 1.78 6.18
CA GLU A 89 23.84 1.89 7.53
C GLU A 89 25.31 2.35 7.51
N GLN A 90 26.11 1.85 6.58
CA GLN A 90 27.47 2.34 6.36
C GLN A 90 27.50 3.83 5.98
N GLN A 91 26.62 4.26 5.07
CA GLN A 91 26.52 5.67 4.68
C GLN A 91 26.13 6.55 5.89
N LYS A 92 25.16 6.11 6.71
CA LYS A 92 24.79 6.79 7.95
C LYS A 92 25.97 6.90 8.91
N GLN A 93 26.73 5.82 9.13
CA GLN A 93 27.90 5.84 10.01
C GLN A 93 28.99 6.80 9.51
N GLN A 94 29.24 6.85 8.20
CA GLN A 94 30.21 7.78 7.61
C GLN A 94 29.79 9.24 7.84
N ILE A 95 28.51 9.57 7.64
CA ILE A 95 27.97 10.91 7.89
C ILE A 95 28.11 11.27 9.38
N MET A 96 27.72 10.37 10.29
CA MET A 96 27.85 10.59 11.73
C MET A 96 29.32 10.80 12.13
N ALA A 97 30.24 9.99 11.62
CA ALA A 97 31.67 10.13 11.92
C ALA A 97 32.22 11.47 11.42
N ALA A 98 31.84 11.89 10.21
CA ALA A 98 32.25 13.17 9.64
C ALA A 98 31.70 14.35 10.46
N LEU A 99 30.41 14.34 10.82
CA LEU A 99 29.80 15.37 11.67
C LEU A 99 30.47 15.42 13.04
N ASN A 100 30.64 14.26 13.68
CA ASN A 100 31.28 14.15 14.99
C ASN A 100 32.70 14.68 14.97
N SER A 101 33.47 14.44 13.89
CA SER A 101 34.84 14.98 13.78
C SER A 101 34.88 16.51 13.74
N GLN A 102 33.86 17.15 13.16
CA GLN A 102 33.77 18.61 13.07
C GLN A 102 33.32 19.24 14.39
N THR A 103 32.42 18.59 15.12
CA THR A 103 31.80 19.16 16.33
C THR A 103 32.32 18.60 17.65
N ALA A 104 33.19 17.59 17.63
CA ALA A 104 33.69 16.91 18.83
C ALA A 104 34.20 17.89 19.89
N ILE A 105 35.02 18.86 19.51
CA ILE A 105 35.60 19.83 20.45
C ILE A 105 34.53 20.72 21.06
N GLN A 106 33.57 21.21 20.26
CA GLN A 106 32.49 22.08 20.74
C GLN A 106 31.58 21.33 21.72
N PHE A 107 31.19 20.09 21.39
CA PHE A 107 30.35 19.28 22.27
C PHE A 107 31.07 18.89 23.55
N GLN A 108 32.37 18.60 23.48
CA GLN A 108 33.17 18.27 24.65
C GLN A 108 33.31 19.48 25.60
N GLN A 109 33.54 20.68 25.06
CA GLN A 109 33.61 21.90 25.86
C GLN A 109 32.27 22.23 26.52
N TYR A 110 31.17 22.15 25.77
CA TYR A 110 29.84 22.38 26.30
C TYR A 110 29.47 21.36 27.39
N ALA A 111 29.75 20.08 27.16
CA ALA A 111 29.50 19.05 28.14
C ALA A 111 30.33 19.25 29.42
N ALA A 112 31.61 19.62 29.29
CA ALA A 112 32.48 19.90 30.43
C ALA A 112 32.02 21.13 31.26
N GLN A 113 31.37 22.12 30.62
CA GLN A 113 30.75 23.25 31.32
C GLN A 113 29.50 22.82 32.09
N GLN A 114 28.63 22.00 31.48
CA GLN A 114 27.38 21.57 32.11
C GLN A 114 27.61 20.57 33.25
N TYR A 115 28.59 19.67 33.09
CA TYR A 115 28.90 18.61 34.05
C TYR A 115 30.39 18.54 34.38
N PRO A 116 30.96 19.52 35.11
CA PRO A 116 32.39 19.54 35.43
C PRO A 116 32.83 18.30 36.22
N GLY A 117 33.90 17.62 35.77
CA GLY A 117 34.47 16.45 36.45
C GLY A 117 33.65 15.14 36.36
N ASN A 118 32.41 15.18 35.86
CA ASN A 118 31.57 14.00 35.68
C ASN A 118 31.63 13.49 34.23
N TYR A 119 32.60 12.62 33.95
CA TYR A 119 32.85 12.09 32.61
C TYR A 119 31.67 11.28 32.04
N GLU A 120 30.95 10.53 32.87
CA GLU A 120 29.83 9.70 32.41
C GLU A 120 28.69 10.57 31.89
N GLN A 121 28.33 11.61 32.66
CA GLN A 121 27.25 12.53 32.27
C GLN A 121 27.65 13.41 31.07
N GLN A 122 28.93 13.78 30.95
CA GLN A 122 29.46 14.42 29.76
C GLN A 122 29.28 13.55 28.51
N GLN A 123 29.60 12.25 28.58
CA GLN A 123 29.46 11.33 27.44
C GLN A 123 28.00 11.14 27.02
N ILE A 124 27.08 11.05 27.98
CA ILE A 124 25.64 10.97 27.70
C ILE A 124 25.17 12.23 26.96
N LEU A 125 25.55 13.42 27.44
CA LEU A 125 25.20 14.69 26.81
C LEU A 125 25.82 14.82 25.41
N ILE A 126 27.10 14.47 25.25
CA ILE A 126 27.77 14.49 23.92
C ILE A 126 27.02 13.58 22.94
N ARG A 127 26.61 12.38 23.36
CA ARG A 127 25.84 11.47 22.51
C ARG A 127 24.50 12.07 22.08
N GLN A 128 23.77 12.70 23.01
CA GLN A 128 22.50 13.39 22.69
C GLN A 128 22.71 14.53 21.70
N LEU A 129 23.75 15.34 21.89
CA LEU A 129 24.07 16.45 20.99
C LEU A 129 24.48 15.96 19.60
N GLN A 130 25.26 14.89 19.52
CA GLN A 130 25.62 14.25 18.25
C GLN A 130 24.39 13.72 17.51
N GLU A 131 23.45 13.10 18.21
CA GLU A 131 22.21 12.59 17.63
C GLU A 131 21.30 13.72 17.14
N GLN A 132 21.10 14.78 17.94
CA GLN A 132 20.35 15.96 17.52
C GLN A 132 20.99 16.68 16.34
N HIS A 133 22.31 16.83 16.35
CA HIS A 133 23.05 17.45 15.25
C HIS A 133 22.92 16.63 13.95
N TYR A 134 22.97 15.31 14.05
CA TYR A 134 22.71 14.43 12.90
C TYR A 134 21.29 14.61 12.36
N GLN A 135 20.27 14.67 13.22
CA GLN A 135 18.89 14.87 12.80
C GLN A 135 18.70 16.21 12.07
N GLN A 136 19.25 17.30 12.63
CA GLN A 136 19.20 18.62 12.00
C GLN A 136 19.91 18.63 10.64
N TYR A 137 21.10 18.04 10.58
CA TYR A 137 21.87 17.93 9.33
C TYR A 137 21.09 17.16 8.25
N MET A 138 20.49 16.02 8.59
CA MET A 138 19.70 15.24 7.65
C MET A 138 18.46 16.00 7.14
N GLN A 139 17.79 16.76 8.01
CA GLN A 139 16.66 17.60 7.63
C GLN A 139 17.08 18.73 6.66
N GLN A 140 18.22 19.36 6.92
CA GLN A 140 18.77 20.39 6.03
C GLN A 140 19.17 19.78 4.68
N LEU A 141 19.84 18.63 4.68
CA LEU A 141 20.22 17.93 3.47
C LEU A 141 19.00 17.59 2.60
N TYR A 142 17.92 17.13 3.23
CA TYR A 142 16.66 16.84 2.55
C TYR A 142 16.05 18.09 1.89
N GLN A 143 16.01 19.22 2.60
CA GLN A 143 15.53 20.50 2.02
C GLN A 143 16.38 20.95 0.83
N VAL A 144 17.71 20.85 0.95
CA VAL A 144 18.63 21.19 -0.16
C VAL A 144 18.38 20.30 -1.37
N GLN A 145 18.19 19.00 -1.16
CA GLN A 145 17.91 18.06 -2.24
C GLN A 145 16.56 18.35 -2.91
N LEU A 146 15.53 18.70 -2.14
CA LEU A 146 14.22 19.10 -2.66
C LEU A 146 14.32 20.37 -3.51
N ALA A 147 15.03 21.39 -3.02
CA ALA A 147 15.24 22.63 -3.75
C ALA A 147 15.98 22.40 -5.08
N GLN A 148 17.00 21.53 -5.08
CA GLN A 148 17.72 21.15 -6.31
C GLN A 148 16.81 20.43 -7.31
N GLN A 149 15.94 19.54 -6.84
CA GLN A 149 14.98 18.86 -7.71
C GLN A 149 13.97 19.84 -8.34
N GLN A 150 13.43 20.76 -7.55
CA GLN A 150 12.52 21.81 -8.05
C GLN A 150 13.21 22.70 -9.09
N ALA A 151 14.47 23.10 -8.84
CA ALA A 151 15.25 23.89 -9.79
C ALA A 151 15.54 23.12 -11.10
N ALA A 152 15.75 21.80 -11.02
CA ALA A 152 15.94 20.96 -12.21
C ALA A 152 14.66 20.85 -13.05
N LEU A 153 13.50 20.70 -12.40
CA LEU A 153 12.19 20.67 -13.07
C LEU A 153 11.84 22.01 -13.72
N GLN A 154 12.13 23.14 -13.06
CA GLN A 154 11.94 24.47 -13.64
C GLN A 154 12.81 24.67 -14.89
N LYS A 155 14.09 24.27 -14.85
CA LYS A 155 14.95 24.29 -16.04
C LYS A 155 14.43 23.42 -17.18
N GLN A 156 13.78 22.29 -16.87
CA GLN A 156 13.16 21.43 -17.88
C GLN A 156 11.92 22.10 -18.50
N GLN A 157 11.07 22.76 -17.70
CA GLN A 157 9.93 23.53 -18.21
C GLN A 157 10.38 24.73 -19.06
N GLU A 158 11.41 25.46 -18.64
CA GLU A 158 11.99 26.55 -19.43
C GLU A 158 12.57 26.05 -20.77
N ALA A 159 13.21 24.88 -20.78
CA ALA A 159 13.72 24.26 -21.99
C ALA A 159 12.59 23.79 -22.95
N VAL A 160 11.45 23.32 -22.42
CA VAL A 160 10.29 22.94 -23.23
C VAL A 160 9.59 24.18 -23.81
N VAL A 161 9.43 25.25 -23.01
CA VAL A 161 8.85 26.53 -23.46
C VAL A 161 9.73 27.20 -24.54
N ALA A 162 11.06 27.10 -24.39
CA ALA A 162 12.01 27.57 -25.41
C ALA A 162 11.99 26.72 -26.70
N ALA A 163 11.64 25.43 -26.61
CA ALA A 163 11.55 24.53 -27.76
C ALA A 163 10.22 24.64 -28.54
N THR A 164 9.12 25.09 -27.91
CA THR A 164 7.80 25.20 -28.55
C THR A 164 7.55 26.48 -29.34
N GLY A 165 8.49 27.43 -29.37
CA GLY A 165 8.53 28.52 -30.36
C GLY A 165 7.22 29.28 -30.57
N THR A 166 6.61 29.85 -29.51
CA THR A 166 5.49 30.78 -29.63
C THR A 166 5.96 32.23 -29.38
N PRO A 167 5.82 33.16 -30.34
CA PRO A 167 6.23 34.55 -30.15
C PRO A 167 5.19 35.31 -29.31
N LEU A 168 5.66 36.11 -28.35
CA LEU A 168 4.89 37.19 -27.72
C LEU A 168 4.68 38.34 -28.73
N THR A 169 3.44 38.81 -28.87
CA THR A 169 3.15 40.14 -29.44
C THR A 169 2.97 41.19 -28.35
N THR A 170 3.62 42.33 -28.59
CA THR A 170 3.79 43.56 -27.81
C THR A 170 2.60 44.52 -27.81
N ALA A 171 2.45 45.32 -26.74
CA ALA A 171 2.22 46.78 -26.73
C ALA A 171 2.26 47.30 -25.27
N SER A 172 3.36 47.87 -24.74
CA SER A 172 3.85 49.27 -24.82
C SER A 172 2.87 50.38 -24.39
N LYS A 173 3.15 51.13 -23.30
CA LYS A 173 3.61 52.55 -23.38
C LYS A 173 4.06 53.20 -22.03
N VAL A 174 5.36 53.46 -21.91
CA VAL A 174 6.10 54.71 -21.56
C VAL A 174 5.68 55.58 -20.34
N ASN A 175 6.57 55.74 -19.35
CA ASN A 175 7.26 57.03 -19.06
C ASN A 175 8.41 56.85 -18.03
N ALA A 176 9.59 57.38 -18.38
CA ALA A 176 10.70 57.76 -17.49
C ALA A 176 10.97 59.26 -17.74
N PRO A 177 11.60 60.01 -16.81
CA PRO A 177 13.05 59.92 -16.66
C PRO A 177 13.58 60.02 -15.20
N ALA A 178 14.75 59.41 -14.99
CA ALA A 178 15.68 59.56 -13.85
C ALA A 178 16.45 60.92 -13.95
N PRO A 179 17.52 61.24 -13.17
CA PRO A 179 18.26 60.45 -12.17
C PRO A 179 18.75 61.24 -10.91
N GLY A 180 19.44 60.55 -9.99
CA GLY A 180 20.25 61.22 -8.96
C GLY A 180 20.75 60.33 -7.82
N ASP A 181 21.91 59.70 -8.05
CA ASP A 181 23.03 59.44 -7.13
C ASP A 181 22.81 59.02 -5.66
N THR A 182 23.35 57.84 -5.32
CA THR A 182 23.94 57.54 -4.01
C THR A 182 25.43 57.90 -4.01
N PRO A 183 26.02 58.32 -2.87
CA PRO A 183 26.94 57.38 -2.22
C PRO A 183 27.07 57.49 -0.67
N SER A 184 27.42 56.34 -0.06
CA SER A 184 28.32 56.07 1.08
C SER A 184 28.32 56.83 2.43
N ILE A 185 28.22 56.01 3.49
CA ILE A 185 29.12 55.81 4.66
C ILE A 185 29.23 56.83 5.83
N ASN A 186 29.14 56.25 7.05
CA ASN A 186 29.69 56.60 8.37
C ASN A 186 29.32 57.89 9.13
N GLY A 187 28.81 57.69 10.36
CA GLY A 187 29.49 58.22 11.56
C GLY A 187 28.79 59.30 12.40
N GLN A 188 28.43 58.90 13.63
CA GLN A 188 28.56 59.67 14.89
C GLN A 188 27.45 60.65 15.37
N ALA A 189 26.67 60.13 16.33
CA ALA A 189 26.50 60.57 17.74
C ALA A 189 25.83 61.91 18.15
N SER A 190 25.06 61.76 19.25
CA SER A 190 24.69 62.71 20.31
C SER A 190 23.40 63.53 20.09
N ALA A 191 22.49 63.75 21.03
CA ALA A 191 22.17 63.21 22.36
C ALA A 191 20.86 63.89 22.85
N HIS A 192 20.25 63.32 23.91
CA HIS A 192 19.27 63.92 24.84
C HIS A 192 17.86 64.23 24.29
N ALA A 193 16.76 64.04 25.01
CA ALA A 193 16.47 63.40 26.29
C ALA A 193 14.93 63.36 26.42
N ASP A 194 14.49 62.55 27.39
CA ASP A 194 13.28 62.71 28.20
C ASP A 194 11.99 61.99 27.76
N SER A 195 11.64 61.05 28.64
CA SER A 195 10.36 60.35 28.80
C SER A 195 9.34 61.32 29.44
N PRO A 196 8.02 61.07 29.43
CA PRO A 196 7.50 59.99 30.25
C PRO A 196 6.33 59.18 29.64
N GLU A 197 6.24 58.00 30.22
CA GLU A 197 5.18 57.00 30.18
C GLU A 197 3.77 57.59 30.17
N LYS A 198 2.96 57.12 29.23
CA LYS A 198 1.51 57.20 29.32
C LYS A 198 0.96 55.81 29.04
N GLU A 199 0.50 55.19 30.12
CA GLU A 199 -0.26 53.95 30.14
C GLU A 199 -1.39 54.02 29.11
N LEU A 200 -1.40 53.07 28.18
CA LEU A 200 -2.51 52.84 27.26
C LEU A 200 -3.26 51.60 27.75
N ASP A 201 -4.49 51.89 28.17
CA ASP A 201 -5.62 51.04 28.48
C ASP A 201 -5.69 49.71 27.68
N PRO A 202 -5.82 48.54 28.30
CA PRO A 202 -5.89 47.24 27.60
C PRO A 202 -7.18 47.02 26.81
N GLU A 203 -8.23 47.82 27.02
CA GLU A 203 -9.56 47.57 26.41
C GLU A 203 -9.72 48.12 24.98
N ALA A 204 -8.69 48.75 24.40
CA ALA A 204 -8.73 49.28 23.03
C ALA A 204 -7.97 48.42 21.99
N LEU A 205 -7.35 47.31 22.40
CA LEU A 205 -6.65 46.39 21.48
C LEU A 205 -7.48 45.16 21.07
N GLU A 206 -8.61 44.89 21.73
CA GLU A 206 -9.48 43.75 21.40
C GLU A 206 -10.46 44.04 20.25
N GLU A 207 -10.73 45.30 19.92
CA GLU A 207 -11.74 45.65 18.89
C GLU A 207 -11.16 45.80 17.46
N ALA A 208 -9.85 45.64 17.28
CA ALA A 208 -9.17 45.83 15.99
C ALA A 208 -8.74 44.53 15.27
N LEU A 209 -9.08 43.36 15.80
CA LEU A 209 -8.79 42.06 15.16
C LEU A 209 -10.04 41.31 14.68
N GLU A 210 -11.24 41.87 14.81
CA GLU A 210 -12.49 41.23 14.38
C GLU A 210 -12.98 41.73 13.01
N ASN A 211 -12.15 41.61 11.97
CA ASN A 211 -12.59 41.73 10.57
C ASN A 211 -11.66 40.97 9.60
N GLY A 212 -11.42 39.70 9.89
CA GLY A 212 -10.91 38.72 8.93
C GLY A 212 -11.86 37.53 8.87
N PRO A 213 -12.09 36.88 7.71
CA PRO A 213 -12.89 35.66 7.64
C PRO A 213 -12.37 34.62 8.64
N LYS A 214 -13.18 34.28 9.65
CA LYS A 214 -12.92 33.17 10.59
C LYS A 214 -13.22 31.85 9.88
N ASP A 215 -12.36 31.47 8.95
CA ASP A 215 -12.25 30.09 8.44
C ASP A 215 -10.79 29.68 8.60
N SER A 216 -10.40 29.36 9.84
CA SER A 216 -9.11 28.70 10.08
C SER A 216 -9.19 27.33 9.42
N VAL A 217 -8.48 27.13 8.31
CA VAL A 217 -8.38 25.83 7.63
C VAL A 217 -8.01 24.76 8.68
N PRO A 218 -8.81 23.69 8.82
CA PRO A 218 -8.54 22.66 9.83
C PRO A 218 -7.15 22.06 9.61
N VAL A 219 -6.35 21.98 10.68
CA VAL A 219 -5.01 21.37 10.62
C VAL A 219 -5.17 19.86 10.66
N ILE A 220 -4.82 19.19 9.55
CA ILE A 220 -4.84 17.73 9.43
C ILE A 220 -3.48 17.17 9.84
N ALA A 221 -3.46 16.37 10.91
CA ALA A 221 -2.23 15.72 11.38
C ALA A 221 -1.79 14.60 10.44
N ALA A 222 -0.50 14.26 10.42
CA ALA A 222 -0.06 13.07 9.69
C ALA A 222 -0.56 11.79 10.40
N PRO A 223 -1.08 10.78 9.68
CA PRO A 223 -1.44 9.51 10.29
C PRO A 223 -0.19 8.73 10.70
N SER A 224 -0.36 7.87 11.71
CA SER A 224 0.64 6.87 12.08
C SER A 224 0.23 5.52 11.48
N MET A 225 1.20 4.79 10.91
CA MET A 225 0.99 3.46 10.31
C MET A 225 2.09 2.50 10.78
N TRP A 226 1.72 1.28 11.13
CA TRP A 226 2.66 0.23 11.55
C TRP A 226 2.11 -1.17 11.26
N THR A 227 2.94 -2.20 11.39
CA THR A 227 2.53 -3.60 11.27
C THR A 227 2.82 -4.38 12.55
N ARG A 228 2.18 -5.54 12.70
CA ARG A 228 2.56 -6.53 13.72
C ARG A 228 2.45 -7.97 13.19
N PRO A 229 3.28 -8.90 13.68
CA PRO A 229 3.35 -10.25 13.13
C PRO A 229 2.26 -11.22 13.66
N GLN A 230 1.51 -10.88 14.71
CA GLN A 230 0.50 -11.78 15.33
C GLN A 230 -0.82 -11.84 14.53
N ILE A 231 -0.74 -12.15 13.23
CA ILE A 231 -1.89 -12.17 12.32
C ILE A 231 -2.89 -13.29 12.62
N LYS A 232 -2.43 -14.46 13.06
CA LYS A 232 -3.29 -15.61 13.39
C LYS A 232 -4.22 -15.28 14.56
N ASP A 233 -3.63 -14.82 15.66
CA ASP A 233 -4.36 -14.45 16.88
C ASP A 233 -5.33 -13.30 16.62
N PHE A 234 -4.94 -12.33 15.78
CA PHE A 234 -5.82 -11.26 15.35
C PHE A 234 -7.05 -11.78 14.61
N LYS A 235 -6.86 -12.57 13.54
CA LYS A 235 -7.98 -13.13 12.76
C LYS A 235 -8.89 -13.99 13.64
N GLU A 236 -8.33 -14.82 14.52
CA GLU A 236 -9.13 -15.66 15.44
C GLU A 236 -9.98 -14.82 16.39
N LYS A 237 -9.43 -13.74 16.94
CA LYS A 237 -10.17 -12.81 17.80
C LYS A 237 -11.27 -12.09 17.03
N ILE A 238 -10.98 -11.60 15.82
CA ILE A 238 -11.93 -10.84 15.01
C ILE A 238 -13.09 -11.71 14.50
N ARG A 239 -12.85 -12.98 14.17
CA ARG A 239 -13.92 -13.92 13.74
C ARG A 239 -15.05 -14.10 14.75
N GLN A 240 -14.84 -13.74 16.01
CA GLN A 240 -15.87 -13.81 17.04
C GLN A 240 -16.97 -12.76 16.83
N ASP A 241 -16.69 -11.73 16.03
CA ASP A 241 -17.62 -10.67 15.65
C ASP A 241 -17.82 -10.68 14.13
N ALA A 242 -19.02 -11.06 13.68
CA ALA A 242 -19.32 -11.22 12.27
C ALA A 242 -19.29 -9.88 11.50
N ASP A 243 -19.62 -8.77 12.16
CA ASP A 243 -19.62 -7.44 11.54
C ASP A 243 -18.19 -6.91 11.29
N SER A 244 -17.20 -7.52 11.94
CA SER A 244 -15.78 -7.20 11.79
C SER A 244 -15.08 -8.04 10.69
N VAL A 245 -15.84 -8.87 9.94
CA VAL A 245 -15.34 -9.67 8.81
C VAL A 245 -16.14 -9.35 7.56
N ILE A 246 -15.51 -8.76 6.55
CA ILE A 246 -16.14 -8.39 5.29
C ILE A 246 -15.52 -9.15 4.12
N THR A 247 -16.33 -9.40 3.09
CA THR A 247 -15.84 -9.94 1.81
C THR A 247 -15.84 -8.81 0.79
N VAL A 248 -14.67 -8.54 0.21
CA VAL A 248 -14.49 -7.58 -0.89
C VAL A 248 -14.39 -8.39 -2.18
N GLY A 249 -15.41 -8.31 -3.02
CA GLY A 249 -15.46 -9.01 -4.30
C GLY A 249 -14.40 -8.55 -5.28
N ARG A 250 -14.24 -9.30 -6.38
CA ARG A 250 -13.32 -8.95 -7.47
C ARG A 250 -13.78 -7.63 -8.12
N GLY A 251 -12.86 -6.69 -8.37
CA GLY A 251 -13.21 -5.40 -8.96
C GLY A 251 -13.96 -4.44 -8.01
N GLU A 252 -14.28 -4.86 -6.79
CA GLU A 252 -15.03 -4.05 -5.81
C GLU A 252 -14.11 -3.18 -4.96
N VAL A 253 -14.67 -2.07 -4.50
CA VAL A 253 -14.13 -1.24 -3.42
C VAL A 253 -15.17 -1.22 -2.30
N VAL A 254 -14.79 -1.65 -1.11
CA VAL A 254 -15.65 -1.58 0.08
C VAL A 254 -15.20 -0.42 0.96
N THR A 255 -16.14 0.46 1.31
CA THR A 255 -15.92 1.62 2.19
C THR A 255 -16.56 1.39 3.55
N VAL A 256 -15.75 1.32 4.61
CA VAL A 256 -16.24 1.34 5.99
C VAL A 256 -16.26 2.79 6.48
N ARG A 257 -17.46 3.29 6.80
CA ARG A 257 -17.71 4.65 7.29
C ARG A 257 -17.70 4.63 8.81
N VAL A 258 -16.81 5.42 9.41
CA VAL A 258 -16.60 5.50 10.87
C VAL A 258 -16.74 6.95 11.32
N PRO A 259 -17.93 7.35 11.83
CA PRO A 259 -18.13 8.70 12.36
C PRO A 259 -17.24 8.99 13.57
N THR A 260 -16.80 10.24 13.72
CA THR A 260 -16.09 10.69 14.92
C THR A 260 -17.00 10.64 16.14
N HIS A 261 -16.47 10.20 17.27
CA HIS A 261 -17.19 10.21 18.54
C HIS A 261 -16.94 11.54 19.29
N GLU A 262 -17.95 12.10 19.96
CA GLU A 262 -17.82 13.38 20.70
C GLU A 262 -16.79 13.32 21.83
N GLU A 263 -16.66 12.14 22.46
CA GLU A 263 -15.64 11.88 23.48
C GLU A 263 -14.34 11.29 22.91
N GLY A 264 -14.14 11.29 21.59
CA GLY A 264 -12.95 10.77 20.94
C GLY A 264 -12.02 11.88 20.47
N SER A 265 -10.73 11.58 20.40
CA SER A 265 -9.70 12.46 19.83
C SER A 265 -8.85 11.77 18.75
N TYR A 266 -8.88 10.43 18.68
CA TYR A 266 -8.17 9.64 17.68
C TYR A 266 -9.04 8.49 17.15
N LEU A 267 -8.84 8.14 15.88
CA LEU A 267 -9.28 6.87 15.32
C LEU A 267 -8.08 5.91 15.30
N PHE A 268 -8.32 4.66 15.68
CA PHE A 268 -7.39 3.55 15.47
C PHE A 268 -8.05 2.51 14.58
N TRP A 269 -7.27 1.93 13.67
CA TRP A 269 -7.70 0.83 12.81
C TRP A 269 -6.67 -0.28 12.77
N GLU A 270 -7.15 -1.49 12.59
CA GLU A 270 -6.35 -2.69 12.36
C GLU A 270 -7.04 -3.53 11.30
N PHE A 271 -6.29 -4.13 10.38
CA PHE A 271 -6.84 -5.02 9.38
C PHE A 271 -5.85 -6.09 8.88
N ALA A 272 -6.41 -7.18 8.39
CA ALA A 272 -5.69 -8.28 7.76
C ALA A 272 -6.57 -8.98 6.71
N THR A 273 -5.94 -9.69 5.77
CA THR A 273 -6.62 -10.51 4.75
C THR A 273 -6.16 -11.96 4.81
N ASP A 274 -6.92 -12.90 4.24
CA ASP A 274 -6.56 -14.32 4.32
C ASP A 274 -5.33 -14.73 3.51
N ASN A 275 -5.29 -14.43 2.20
CA ASN A 275 -4.31 -15.05 1.30
C ASN A 275 -3.60 -14.10 0.35
N TYR A 276 -4.05 -12.86 0.22
CA TYR A 276 -3.58 -11.93 -0.79
C TYR A 276 -3.62 -10.52 -0.25
N ASP A 277 -2.84 -9.64 -0.84
CA ASP A 277 -2.85 -8.21 -0.54
C ASP A 277 -4.20 -7.55 -0.90
N ILE A 278 -4.42 -6.35 -0.38
CA ILE A 278 -5.57 -5.50 -0.73
C ILE A 278 -5.12 -4.03 -0.76
N GLY A 279 -5.73 -3.20 -1.58
CA GLY A 279 -5.55 -1.75 -1.51
C GLY A 279 -6.19 -1.22 -0.23
N PHE A 280 -5.48 -0.34 0.48
CA PHE A 280 -6.01 0.31 1.67
C PHE A 280 -5.66 1.80 1.67
N GLY A 281 -6.68 2.62 1.91
CA GLY A 281 -6.56 4.05 2.15
C GLY A 281 -7.61 4.56 3.12
N VAL A 282 -7.44 5.80 3.57
CA VAL A 282 -8.31 6.46 4.53
C VAL A 282 -8.57 7.88 4.06
N TYR A 283 -9.85 8.25 3.97
CA TYR A 283 -10.28 9.62 3.73
C TYR A 283 -11.07 10.14 4.93
N PHE A 284 -11.21 11.46 5.03
CA PHE A 284 -12.05 12.13 6.01
C PHE A 284 -13.10 12.98 5.30
N GLU A 285 -14.37 12.68 5.56
CA GLU A 285 -15.53 13.39 5.01
C GLU A 285 -16.04 14.39 6.06
N TRP A 286 -16.01 15.68 5.72
CA TRP A 286 -16.50 16.78 6.56
C TRP A 286 -18.03 16.82 6.51
N THR A 287 -18.66 16.01 7.37
CA THR A 287 -20.11 15.91 7.48
C THR A 287 -20.55 15.72 8.93
N ASP A 288 -21.70 16.26 9.28
CA ASP A 288 -22.35 15.98 10.55
C ASP A 288 -23.11 14.65 10.45
N SER A 289 -22.46 13.57 10.88
CA SER A 289 -23.16 12.29 11.02
C SER A 289 -24.21 12.38 12.14
N PRO A 290 -25.47 11.96 11.90
CA PRO A 290 -26.53 12.00 12.89
C PRO A 290 -26.35 10.95 14.00
N ASN A 291 -25.51 9.93 13.77
CA ASN A 291 -25.15 8.93 14.75
C ASN A 291 -23.67 8.53 14.64
N THR A 292 -23.17 7.84 15.65
CA THR A 292 -21.79 7.32 15.73
C THR A 292 -21.67 5.87 15.24
N ALA A 293 -22.69 5.36 14.54
CA ALA A 293 -22.73 3.97 14.11
C ALA A 293 -21.81 3.74 12.90
N VAL A 294 -21.03 2.67 12.94
CA VAL A 294 -20.19 2.23 11.82
C VAL A 294 -21.09 1.61 10.74
N SER A 295 -20.86 1.96 9.48
CA SER A 295 -21.61 1.39 8.34
C SER A 295 -20.67 0.97 7.21
N VAL A 296 -21.10 -0.01 6.40
CA VAL A 296 -20.29 -0.58 5.31
C VAL A 296 -21.03 -0.35 3.99
N HIS A 297 -20.33 0.21 3.00
CA HIS A 297 -20.83 0.45 1.65
C HIS A 297 -19.97 -0.29 0.63
N VAL A 298 -20.59 -0.93 -0.37
CA VAL A 298 -19.91 -1.67 -1.43
C VAL A 298 -20.11 -0.93 -2.74
N SER A 299 -19.02 -0.68 -3.47
CA SER A 299 -19.04 -0.07 -4.80
C SER A 299 -18.33 -1.02 -5.78
N GLU A 300 -18.93 -1.26 -6.94
CA GLU A 300 -18.31 -2.02 -8.04
C GLU A 300 -17.61 -0.99 -8.95
N SER A 301 -16.29 -1.03 -9.10
CA SER A 301 -15.50 -0.08 -9.91
C SER A 301 -15.26 1.33 -9.34
N SER A 302 -14.05 1.85 -9.56
CA SER A 302 -13.59 3.20 -9.18
C SER A 302 -14.09 4.31 -10.12
N ASP A 303 -14.89 3.96 -11.12
CA ASP A 303 -15.32 4.84 -12.24
C ASP A 303 -16.75 5.38 -12.07
N ASP A 304 -17.53 4.85 -11.10
CA ASP A 304 -18.95 5.17 -10.92
C ASP A 304 -19.23 6.54 -10.25
N GLU A 305 -18.21 7.35 -9.98
CA GLU A 305 -18.42 8.75 -9.56
C GLU A 305 -18.34 9.76 -10.71
N ASP A 306 -17.89 9.37 -11.91
CA ASP A 306 -17.72 10.27 -13.06
C ASP A 306 -18.62 9.93 -14.28
N GLU A 307 -19.27 8.75 -14.33
CA GLU A 307 -20.06 8.33 -15.52
C GLU A 307 -21.53 8.82 -15.57
N GLU A 308 -22.08 9.47 -14.54
CA GLU A 308 -23.40 10.14 -14.64
C GLU A 308 -23.34 11.57 -15.22
N GLU A 309 -22.18 12.04 -15.69
CA GLU A 309 -21.94 13.44 -16.07
C GLU A 309 -22.22 13.78 -17.56
N GLU A 310 -22.75 12.87 -18.38
CA GLU A 310 -22.96 13.13 -19.81
C GLU A 310 -24.36 13.63 -20.22
N ASN A 311 -25.33 13.83 -19.32
CA ASN A 311 -26.68 14.22 -19.76
C ASN A 311 -27.48 15.24 -18.92
N THR A 312 -26.83 16.10 -18.12
CA THR A 312 -27.52 17.17 -17.38
C THR A 312 -26.98 18.55 -17.74
N SER A 313 -27.88 19.52 -17.93
CA SER A 313 -27.58 20.90 -18.35
C SER A 313 -26.64 21.62 -17.38
N SER A 314 -25.89 22.60 -17.90
CA SER A 314 -24.82 23.34 -17.21
C SER A 314 -25.24 24.09 -15.93
N GLU A 315 -26.54 24.31 -15.71
CA GLU A 315 -27.08 24.96 -14.51
C GLU A 315 -27.37 23.96 -13.36
N GLU A 316 -27.53 22.66 -13.65
CA GLU A 316 -27.73 21.62 -12.64
C GLU A 316 -26.40 21.05 -12.11
N LYS A 317 -25.33 21.02 -12.92
CA LYS A 317 -23.96 20.65 -12.48
C LYS A 317 -23.43 21.57 -11.37
N ALA A 318 -23.72 22.87 -11.46
CA ALA A 318 -23.27 23.86 -10.46
C ALA A 318 -24.00 23.74 -9.10
N LYS A 319 -25.24 23.23 -9.09
CA LYS A 319 -26.02 23.03 -7.86
C LYS A 319 -25.76 21.67 -7.18
N LYS A 320 -25.40 20.62 -7.94
CA LYS A 320 -25.01 19.31 -7.38
C LYS A 320 -23.61 19.33 -6.74
N ASN A 321 -22.64 20.00 -7.35
CA ASN A 321 -21.28 20.10 -6.80
C ASN A 321 -21.17 20.95 -5.52
N ALA A 322 -22.15 21.82 -5.24
CA ALA A 322 -22.21 22.60 -4.00
C ALA A 322 -22.65 21.79 -2.76
N ASN A 323 -23.14 20.55 -2.95
CA ASN A 323 -23.69 19.71 -1.87
C ASN A 323 -22.87 18.42 -1.60
N LYS A 324 -21.76 18.18 -2.31
CA LYS A 324 -20.89 17.03 -2.00
C LYS A 324 -20.03 17.41 -0.78
N PRO A 325 -20.05 16.63 0.31
CA PRO A 325 -19.26 16.93 1.49
C PRO A 325 -17.76 16.99 1.14
N GLN A 326 -17.04 17.95 1.71
CA GLN A 326 -15.60 18.07 1.51
C GLN A 326 -14.90 16.79 1.96
N LEU A 327 -13.92 16.34 1.19
CA LEU A 327 -13.19 15.08 1.41
C LEU A 327 -11.69 15.36 1.43
N ASP A 328 -11.01 14.92 2.49
CA ASP A 328 -9.56 15.04 2.63
C ASP A 328 -8.90 13.65 2.67
N GLU A 329 -7.78 13.50 1.97
CA GLU A 329 -6.99 12.26 1.97
C GLU A 329 -6.10 12.20 3.22
N ILE A 330 -6.30 11.17 4.03
CA ILE A 330 -5.51 10.93 5.24
C ILE A 330 -4.41 9.92 4.94
N VAL A 331 -4.78 8.77 4.37
CA VAL A 331 -3.85 7.72 3.93
C VAL A 331 -4.13 7.44 2.45
N PRO A 332 -3.17 7.68 1.53
CA PRO A 332 -3.35 7.34 0.12
C PRO A 332 -3.57 5.84 -0.06
N VAL A 333 -4.42 5.48 -1.02
CA VAL A 333 -4.71 4.08 -1.33
C VAL A 333 -3.49 3.43 -1.96
N TYR A 334 -2.89 2.48 -1.22
CA TYR A 334 -1.82 1.63 -1.73
C TYR A 334 -2.06 0.17 -1.36
N ARG A 335 -1.52 -0.74 -2.18
CA ARG A 335 -1.56 -2.19 -1.93
C ARG A 335 -0.74 -2.53 -0.69
N ARG A 336 -1.33 -3.33 0.21
CA ARG A 336 -0.74 -3.75 1.50
C ARG A 336 -0.71 -5.27 1.59
N ASP A 337 0.44 -5.83 1.92
CA ASP A 337 0.64 -7.26 2.18
C ASP A 337 0.07 -7.69 3.55
N CYS A 338 -1.16 -7.25 3.84
CA CYS A 338 -1.87 -7.52 5.09
C CYS A 338 -2.37 -8.97 5.22
N HIS A 339 -1.97 -9.85 4.30
CA HIS A 339 -2.08 -11.30 4.42
C HIS A 339 -0.88 -11.92 5.14
N GLU A 340 0.23 -11.18 5.26
CA GLU A 340 1.45 -11.59 5.95
C GLU A 340 1.49 -11.06 7.39
N GLU A 341 1.18 -9.77 7.58
CA GLU A 341 1.15 -9.09 8.88
C GLU A 341 -0.17 -8.33 9.10
N VAL A 342 -0.50 -8.04 10.36
CA VAL A 342 -1.63 -7.14 10.65
C VAL A 342 -1.16 -5.70 10.40
N TYR A 343 -1.85 -4.99 9.53
CA TYR A 343 -1.64 -3.56 9.35
C TYR A 343 -2.48 -2.80 10.36
N ALA A 344 -1.90 -1.75 10.93
CA ALA A 344 -2.54 -0.90 11.91
C ALA A 344 -2.18 0.56 11.67
N GLY A 345 -3.03 1.45 12.16
CA GLY A 345 -2.74 2.87 12.13
C GLY A 345 -3.64 3.67 13.04
N SER A 346 -3.31 4.95 13.15
CA SER A 346 -4.10 5.91 13.87
C SER A 346 -4.04 7.30 13.25
N HIS A 347 -5.07 8.10 13.52
CA HIS A 347 -5.14 9.48 13.08
C HIS A 347 -5.87 10.33 14.12
N GLN A 348 -5.31 11.51 14.43
CA GLN A 348 -5.95 12.49 15.29
C GLN A 348 -7.17 13.07 14.58
N TYR A 349 -8.28 13.24 15.27
CA TYR A 349 -9.48 13.86 14.68
C TYR A 349 -9.16 15.28 14.20
N PRO A 350 -9.28 15.56 12.88
CA PRO A 350 -9.09 16.93 12.38
C PRO A 350 -10.30 17.81 12.72
N GLY A 351 -11.44 17.19 13.02
CA GLY A 351 -12.69 17.83 13.42
C GLY A 351 -13.81 16.78 13.53
N ARG A 352 -15.07 17.23 13.52
CA ARG A 352 -16.24 16.36 13.44
C ARG A 352 -16.45 15.93 11.99
N GLY A 353 -16.64 14.64 11.76
CA GLY A 353 -16.77 14.09 10.42
C GLY A 353 -16.90 12.57 10.40
N VAL A 354 -16.63 11.98 9.23
CA VAL A 354 -16.70 10.54 9.02
C VAL A 354 -15.42 10.07 8.33
N TYR A 355 -14.71 9.13 8.95
CA TYR A 355 -13.61 8.43 8.30
C TYR A 355 -14.13 7.42 7.29
N LEU A 356 -13.50 7.35 6.13
CA LEU A 356 -13.80 6.41 5.06
C LEU A 356 -12.61 5.47 4.89
N LEU A 357 -12.69 4.28 5.48
CA LEU A 357 -11.68 3.23 5.30
C LEU A 357 -12.01 2.49 4.00
N LYS A 358 -11.15 2.67 2.99
CA LYS A 358 -11.33 2.11 1.65
C LYS A 358 -10.53 0.81 1.54
N PHE A 359 -11.23 -0.31 1.40
CA PHE A 359 -10.66 -1.61 1.05
C PHE A 359 -10.85 -1.84 -0.44
N ASP A 360 -9.79 -1.56 -1.21
CA ASP A 360 -9.80 -1.51 -2.66
C ASP A 360 -9.29 -2.83 -3.25
N ASN A 361 -10.18 -3.53 -3.96
CA ASN A 361 -9.88 -4.75 -4.72
C ASN A 361 -10.18 -4.58 -6.22
N SER A 362 -10.25 -3.33 -6.70
CA SER A 362 -10.54 -2.96 -8.10
C SER A 362 -9.58 -3.62 -9.09
N TYR A 363 -8.31 -3.75 -8.71
CA TYR A 363 -7.25 -4.36 -9.54
C TYR A 363 -7.36 -5.89 -9.66
N SER A 364 -8.18 -6.55 -8.84
CA SER A 364 -8.25 -8.01 -8.80
C SER A 364 -9.30 -8.55 -9.76
N LEU A 365 -8.85 -9.17 -10.85
CA LEU A 365 -9.73 -9.75 -11.87
C LEU A 365 -10.42 -11.06 -11.44
N TRP A 366 -9.82 -11.82 -10.51
CA TRP A 366 -10.20 -13.21 -10.25
C TRP A 366 -10.40 -13.56 -8.78
N ARG A 367 -9.99 -12.70 -7.85
CA ARG A 367 -9.90 -13.05 -6.43
C ARG A 367 -10.67 -12.05 -5.57
N SER A 368 -11.71 -12.52 -4.91
CA SER A 368 -12.29 -11.83 -3.74
C SER A 368 -11.31 -11.90 -2.56
N LYS A 369 -11.47 -10.98 -1.60
CA LYS A 369 -10.66 -10.92 -0.38
C LYS A 369 -11.59 -10.99 0.83
N THR A 370 -11.23 -11.79 1.83
CA THR A 370 -11.83 -11.72 3.15
C THR A 370 -10.98 -10.81 4.01
N VAL A 371 -11.56 -9.70 4.46
CA VAL A 371 -10.91 -8.68 5.30
C VAL A 371 -11.42 -8.82 6.72
N TYR A 372 -10.50 -8.97 7.66
CA TYR A 372 -10.73 -8.91 9.09
C TYR A 372 -10.31 -7.53 9.53
N TYR A 373 -11.20 -6.74 10.12
CA TYR A 373 -10.87 -5.38 10.54
C TYR A 373 -11.38 -5.08 11.95
N ARG A 374 -10.79 -4.07 12.58
CA ARG A 374 -11.24 -3.51 13.84
C ARG A 374 -10.99 -2.01 13.83
N VAL A 375 -11.96 -1.26 14.33
CA VAL A 375 -11.84 0.18 14.56
C VAL A 375 -12.27 0.53 15.97
N TYR A 376 -11.62 1.51 16.57
CA TYR A 376 -11.97 2.06 17.88
C TYR A 376 -11.42 3.47 18.02
N TYR A 377 -11.98 4.24 18.94
CA TYR A 377 -11.51 5.58 19.26
C TYR A 377 -10.88 5.63 20.65
N THR A 378 -10.06 6.64 20.89
CA THR A 378 -9.51 6.95 22.23
C THR A 378 -9.80 8.39 22.60
N ARG A 379 -9.76 8.68 23.91
CA ARG A 379 -9.86 10.04 24.47
C ARG A 379 -8.54 10.78 24.39
#